data_AF-A0A517VML5-F1
#
_entry.id   AF-A0A517VML5-F1
#
_cell.length_a   1.000
_cell.length_b   1.000
_cell.length_c   1.000
_cell.angle_alpha   90.00
_cell.angle_beta   90.00
_cell.angle_gamma   90.00
#
_symmetry.space_group_name_H-M   'P 1'
#
loop_
_entity.id
_entity.type
_entity.pdbx_description
1 polymer ?
#
loop_
_entity_poly.entity_id
_entity_poly.type
_entity_poly.pdbx_seq_one_letter_code
_entity_poly.pdbx_strand_id
1 'polypeptide(L)'
;MTLTTGQKQQLCQTCTLKNPKTGKPYKRNYFCGKHGNEISTIIKSRPTCEGWGNEIKIEAPEVAIQKSAPEKKPAPQKPAKRPAGKYTDFVHKDEVGEFTADTLERSGKKPMDASTKPFVMPSFRYRNELGIYLNQLGLTGEIAEVGVFQCNFSQQIMKHWQGEKIHLVDIGFDQRQDVPRAEFHEMSSMDASHKFKDASLDAVYIDADHSFYGISDDLELWYDKVKPGGLFCGHDFINSYDLDVTGHQPVPLEEWPTRDIESLTYGVKVAVTRFARRRGLKIYHTAPDERGSPSWFIIKPHRFVTTLTENFIPGFIGLIQSMKEKGEIEFCFTVVEYEPISQKQKDIVNAMGIHVDWYPKELLGHFEFDRSSTDSPRMAWNLNKFLVWRLPHRGPMCYTDVDVLCLSSLRDLINLRPLSVTMMQSAIGHEPDHINKYRPSGVYPFNAGWFVFERSEQVYQECQEYARSYKGERIAFGDQVPMNDYWGTQRPDEVNFVDINWNISHWCLHHDYFELNWDHVKLLHFAHADKPWKDQPTFRWMEKGWALFKGFYERGILAANRKLKSGE
;
A
#
# COMPACT_ATOMS: atom_id res chain seq x y z
N MET A 1 26.91 31.04 12.69
CA MET A 1 27.71 29.80 12.62
C MET A 1 26.87 28.66 13.15
N THR A 2 26.73 27.59 12.37
CA THR A 2 25.85 26.46 12.71
C THR A 2 26.71 25.30 13.20
N LEU A 3 26.47 24.82 14.43
CA LEU A 3 27.20 23.66 14.95
C LEU A 3 26.78 22.41 14.17
N THR A 4 27.77 21.67 13.68
CA THR A 4 27.53 20.38 13.01
C THR A 4 27.01 19.35 14.02
N THR A 5 26.40 18.28 13.52
CA THR A 5 25.92 17.16 14.35
C THR A 5 27.04 16.60 15.23
N GLY A 6 28.27 16.49 14.72
CA GLY A 6 29.43 16.06 15.49
C GLY A 6 29.82 17.02 16.63
N GLN A 7 29.77 18.33 16.38
CA GLN A 7 30.06 19.35 17.40
C GLN A 7 29.02 19.37 18.52
N LYS A 8 27.73 19.15 18.18
CA LYS A 8 26.65 19.00 19.15
C LYS A 8 26.85 17.77 20.05
N GLN A 9 27.42 16.71 19.52
CA GLN A 9 27.67 15.47 20.25
C GLN A 9 28.86 15.59 21.22
N GLN A 10 29.93 16.30 20.84
CA GLN A 10 31.06 16.62 21.73
C GLN A 10 30.64 17.51 22.92
N LEU A 11 29.76 18.49 22.71
CA LEU A 11 29.20 19.31 23.80
C LEU A 11 28.33 18.49 24.77
N CYS A 12 27.65 17.46 24.28
CA CYS A 12 26.88 16.54 25.12
C CYS A 12 27.79 15.62 25.96
N GLN A 13 28.93 15.19 25.41
CA GLN A 13 29.90 14.31 26.08
C GLN A 13 30.63 14.98 27.26
N THR A 14 30.76 16.31 27.25
CA THR A 14 31.41 17.09 28.31
C THR A 14 30.45 17.64 29.36
N CYS A 15 29.13 17.38 29.21
CA CYS A 15 28.10 17.88 30.09
C CYS A 15 28.08 17.14 31.45
N THR A 16 28.33 17.87 32.54
CA THR A 16 28.36 17.34 33.92
C THR A 16 26.99 17.39 34.63
N LEU A 17 25.95 17.89 33.95
CA LEU A 17 24.62 18.07 34.54
C LEU A 17 23.88 16.74 34.72
N LYS A 18 23.23 16.60 35.88
CA LYS A 18 22.45 15.42 36.26
C LYS A 18 20.96 15.75 36.27
N ASN A 19 20.13 14.78 35.92
CA ASN A 19 18.68 14.91 35.95
C ASN A 19 18.22 15.15 37.39
N PRO A 20 17.55 16.27 37.69
CA PRO A 20 17.19 16.63 39.07
C PRO A 20 16.11 15.72 39.69
N LYS A 21 15.37 14.95 38.89
CA LYS A 21 14.39 13.96 39.39
C LYS A 21 15.01 12.60 39.68
N THR A 22 16.12 12.24 39.02
CA THR A 22 16.68 10.88 39.09
C THR A 22 18.13 10.82 39.56
N GLY A 23 18.81 11.98 39.68
CA GLY A 23 20.20 12.09 40.10
C GLY A 23 21.23 11.52 39.10
N LYS A 24 20.80 10.99 37.96
CA LYS A 24 21.66 10.35 36.95
C LYS A 24 22.08 11.34 35.85
N PRO A 25 23.27 11.18 35.23
CA PRO A 25 23.64 11.95 34.04
C PRO A 25 22.61 11.77 32.93
N TYR A 26 22.34 12.81 32.13
CA TYR A 26 21.48 12.68 30.96
C TYR A 26 22.09 11.69 29.96
N LYS A 27 21.34 10.65 29.56
CA LYS A 27 21.84 9.61 28.64
C LYS A 27 22.02 10.18 27.23
N ARG A 28 23.06 9.68 26.56
CA ARG A 28 23.88 10.26 25.49
C ARG A 28 23.19 10.77 24.20
N ASN A 29 21.87 10.66 24.04
CA ASN A 29 21.16 11.07 22.81
C ASN A 29 20.00 12.07 23.02
N TYR A 30 19.76 12.54 24.24
CA TYR A 30 18.73 13.56 24.49
C TYR A 30 19.37 14.86 24.97
N PHE A 31 19.20 15.92 24.17
CA PHE A 31 19.53 17.29 24.57
C PHE A 31 18.89 17.58 25.93
N CYS A 32 19.70 18.01 26.91
CA CYS A 32 19.16 18.36 28.22
C CYS A 32 18.13 19.50 28.05
N GLY A 33 16.98 19.38 28.71
CA GLY A 33 15.83 20.29 28.48
C GLY A 33 16.12 21.79 28.68
N LYS A 34 17.25 22.15 29.31
CA LYS A 34 17.67 23.54 29.45
C LYS A 34 18.32 24.10 28.16
N HIS A 35 19.13 23.30 27.45
CA HIS A 35 19.72 23.71 26.16
C HIS A 35 18.70 23.70 25.02
N GLY A 36 17.70 22.81 25.07
CA GLY A 36 16.56 22.86 24.15
C GLY A 36 15.73 24.15 24.28
N ASN A 37 15.65 24.70 25.49
CA ASN A 37 14.98 25.96 25.76
C ASN A 37 15.80 27.18 25.30
N GLU A 38 17.12 27.16 25.43
CA GLU A 38 17.99 28.23 24.88
C GLU A 38 17.92 28.26 23.34
N ILE A 39 17.96 27.10 22.68
CA ILE A 39 17.80 27.00 21.23
C ILE A 39 16.37 27.43 20.81
N SER A 40 15.33 27.02 21.53
CA SER A 40 13.95 27.44 21.25
C SER A 40 13.73 28.93 21.49
N THR A 41 14.48 29.55 22.40
CA THR A 41 14.42 31.00 22.66
C THR A 41 15.12 31.80 21.55
N ILE A 42 16.20 31.26 20.99
CA ILE A 42 16.87 31.83 19.80
C ILE A 42 15.96 31.74 18.57
N ILE A 43 15.21 30.64 18.41
CA ILE A 43 14.24 30.46 17.30
C ILE A 43 13.03 31.41 17.45
N LYS A 44 12.54 31.65 18.67
CA LYS A 44 11.36 32.49 18.93
C LYS A 44 11.60 34.00 18.80
N SER A 45 12.84 34.45 18.73
CA SER A 45 13.19 35.89 18.72
C SER A 45 13.52 36.45 17.34
N ARG A 46 13.30 35.70 16.24
CA ARG A 46 13.48 36.20 14.87
C ARG A 46 12.16 36.31 14.11
N PRO A 47 11.91 37.39 13.35
CA PRO A 47 10.61 37.62 12.70
C PRO A 47 10.44 36.92 11.34
N THR A 48 11.48 36.36 10.73
CA THR A 48 11.40 35.72 9.41
C THR A 48 12.30 34.48 9.28
N CYS A 49 11.90 33.55 8.41
CA CYS A 49 12.57 32.28 8.11
C CYS A 49 13.61 32.39 6.97
N GLU A 50 14.22 33.56 6.77
CA GLU A 50 15.24 33.71 5.72
C GLU A 50 16.53 32.98 6.10
N GLY A 51 16.97 32.06 5.23
CA GLY A 51 18.23 31.33 5.36
C GLY A 51 18.15 29.80 5.25
N TRP A 52 16.98 29.23 4.99
CA TRP A 52 16.85 27.80 4.64
C TRP A 52 16.42 27.73 3.17
N GLY A 53 17.34 27.30 2.31
CA GLY A 53 17.29 27.47 0.86
C GLY A 53 15.96 27.08 0.19
N ASN A 54 15.44 28.02 -0.61
CA ASN A 54 14.98 27.86 -1.99
C ASN A 54 14.89 29.27 -2.63
N GLU A 55 15.19 29.37 -3.92
CA GLU A 55 15.60 30.57 -4.65
C GLU A 55 14.55 31.67 -4.89
N ILE A 56 15.09 32.79 -5.39
CA ILE A 56 14.61 34.17 -5.53
C ILE A 56 13.27 34.31 -6.29
N LYS A 57 12.36 35.13 -5.76
CA LYS A 57 11.28 35.77 -6.54
C LYS A 57 11.38 37.29 -6.45
N ILE A 58 11.48 37.89 -7.63
CA ILE A 58 11.60 39.32 -7.92
C ILE A 58 10.37 40.08 -7.40
N GLU A 59 10.60 41.22 -6.75
CA GLU A 59 9.60 42.05 -6.07
C GLU A 59 8.68 42.84 -7.02
N ALA A 60 7.41 42.99 -6.64
CA ALA A 60 6.59 44.15 -6.97
C ALA A 60 5.90 44.65 -5.68
N PRO A 61 5.70 45.97 -5.51
CA PRO A 61 5.65 46.59 -4.19
C PRO A 61 4.26 46.63 -3.53
N GLU A 62 4.32 46.83 -2.21
CA GLU A 62 3.33 46.67 -1.16
C GLU A 62 2.05 47.52 -1.26
N VAL A 63 0.94 46.98 -0.72
CA VAL A 63 -0.16 47.76 -0.15
C VAL A 63 -0.50 47.23 1.25
N ALA A 64 -0.44 48.12 2.23
CA ALA A 64 -0.60 47.87 3.66
C ALA A 64 -2.07 47.70 4.09
N ILE A 65 -2.36 46.72 4.95
CA ILE A 65 -3.60 46.68 5.75
C ILE A 65 -3.28 46.30 7.21
N GLN A 66 -3.75 47.15 8.12
CA GLN A 66 -3.56 47.12 9.57
C GLN A 66 -4.26 45.93 10.24
N LYS A 67 -3.58 45.30 11.23
CA LYS A 67 -4.14 44.27 12.12
C LYS A 67 -4.62 44.89 13.44
N SER A 68 -5.81 44.51 13.89
CA SER A 68 -6.28 44.67 15.27
C SER A 68 -6.05 43.39 16.09
N ALA A 69 -5.74 43.55 17.37
CA ALA A 69 -5.33 42.50 18.31
C ALA A 69 -6.52 41.76 18.96
N PRO A 70 -6.41 40.46 19.31
CA PRO A 70 -7.38 39.79 20.17
C PRO A 70 -6.89 39.59 21.62
N GLU A 71 -7.88 39.59 22.51
CA GLU A 71 -7.81 39.60 23.97
C GLU A 71 -7.29 38.31 24.65
N LYS A 72 -6.82 38.47 25.90
CA LYS A 72 -6.31 37.43 26.79
C LYS A 72 -7.43 36.58 27.42
N LYS A 73 -7.21 35.27 27.56
CA LYS A 73 -7.95 34.37 28.47
C LYS A 73 -7.00 33.69 29.49
N PRO A 74 -7.50 33.28 30.68
CA PRO A 74 -6.69 33.02 31.87
C PRO A 74 -6.21 31.56 32.02
N ALA A 75 -5.19 31.37 32.86
CA ALA A 75 -4.46 30.12 33.07
C ALA A 75 -5.23 29.03 33.85
N PRO A 76 -5.01 27.72 33.58
CA PRO A 76 -5.67 26.63 34.27
C PRO A 76 -4.95 26.18 35.57
N GLN A 77 -5.75 25.79 36.57
CA GLN A 77 -5.32 25.29 37.88
C GLN A 77 -4.90 23.80 37.84
N LYS A 78 -3.97 23.41 38.73
CA LYS A 78 -3.40 22.05 38.85
C LYS A 78 -4.35 21.07 39.59
N PRO A 79 -4.43 19.79 39.19
CA PRO A 79 -5.18 18.78 39.94
C PRO A 79 -4.33 18.11 41.05
N ALA A 80 -5.02 17.69 42.12
CA ALA A 80 -4.49 17.10 43.34
C ALA A 80 -4.08 15.61 43.19
N LYS A 81 -3.12 15.18 44.02
CA LYS A 81 -2.55 13.82 44.09
C LYS A 81 -3.54 12.80 44.69
N ARG A 82 -3.60 11.58 44.13
CA ARG A 82 -4.22 10.39 44.76
C ARG A 82 -3.13 9.43 45.30
N PRO A 83 -3.37 8.70 46.41
CA PRO A 83 -2.38 7.85 47.04
C PRO A 83 -2.33 6.42 46.46
N ALA A 84 -1.18 5.77 46.63
CA ALA A 84 -0.86 4.44 46.14
C ALA A 84 -1.48 3.33 47.04
N GLY A 85 -2.12 2.33 46.43
CA GLY A 85 -2.63 1.12 47.08
C GLY A 85 -2.03 -0.14 46.46
N LYS A 86 -1.53 -1.04 47.32
CA LYS A 86 -0.90 -2.32 47.01
C LYS A 86 -1.96 -3.37 46.62
N TYR A 87 -1.64 -4.25 45.67
CA TYR A 87 -2.45 -5.42 45.31
C TYR A 87 -1.92 -6.68 46.00
N THR A 88 -2.77 -7.31 46.81
CA THR A 88 -2.64 -8.71 47.24
C THR A 88 -4.03 -9.35 47.10
N ASP A 89 -4.06 -10.49 46.41
CA ASP A 89 -4.98 -11.64 46.47
C ASP A 89 -6.50 -11.41 46.55
N PHE A 90 -7.26 -12.09 45.68
CA PHE A 90 -8.31 -13.03 46.08
C PHE A 90 -8.87 -13.81 44.87
N VAL A 91 -9.08 -15.11 45.11
CA VAL A 91 -9.74 -16.12 44.29
C VAL A 91 -11.24 -16.12 44.63
N HIS A 92 -12.14 -16.22 43.65
CA HIS A 92 -13.15 -17.31 43.53
C HIS A 92 -14.23 -17.08 42.45
N LYS A 93 -14.62 -18.24 41.93
CA LYS A 93 -15.69 -18.68 41.02
C LYS A 93 -17.10 -18.05 41.14
N ASP A 94 -17.79 -18.21 40.00
CA ASP A 94 -19.23 -18.37 39.75
C ASP A 94 -20.14 -17.15 39.99
N GLU A 95 -20.61 -16.55 38.89
CA GLU A 95 -22.04 -16.28 38.63
C GLU A 95 -22.24 -15.87 37.16
N VAL A 96 -23.03 -16.68 36.45
CA VAL A 96 -23.43 -16.48 35.06
C VAL A 96 -24.53 -15.42 35.04
N GLY A 97 -24.23 -14.26 34.46
CA GLY A 97 -25.22 -13.22 34.16
C GLY A 97 -25.25 -12.97 32.65
N GLU A 98 -26.41 -13.17 32.02
CA GLU A 98 -26.67 -12.77 30.65
C GLU A 98 -26.43 -11.26 30.48
N PHE A 99 -25.51 -10.89 29.59
CA PHE A 99 -25.27 -9.48 29.23
C PHE A 99 -26.12 -9.12 28.00
N THR A 100 -27.24 -8.46 28.24
CA THR A 100 -28.01 -7.77 27.20
C THR A 100 -27.39 -6.40 26.88
N ALA A 101 -27.65 -5.90 25.67
CA ALA A 101 -26.96 -4.78 25.00
C ALA A 101 -27.03 -3.39 25.68
N ASP A 102 -27.51 -3.28 26.92
CA ASP A 102 -27.87 -2.01 27.56
C ASP A 102 -26.80 -1.39 28.48
N THR A 103 -25.62 -2.01 28.65
CA THR A 103 -24.58 -1.50 29.57
C THR A 103 -23.53 -0.58 28.92
N LEU A 104 -23.64 -0.28 27.62
CA LEU A 104 -22.68 0.55 26.87
C LEU A 104 -22.92 2.07 26.93
N GLU A 105 -24.00 2.56 27.55
CA GLU A 105 -24.34 3.99 27.55
C GLU A 105 -23.63 4.84 28.63
N ARG A 106 -22.86 4.26 29.56
CA ARG A 106 -22.29 5.02 30.71
C ARG A 106 -20.85 5.51 30.59
N SER A 107 -20.21 5.38 29.44
CA SER A 107 -18.98 6.14 29.14
C SER A 107 -19.19 6.96 27.87
N GLY A 108 -19.42 8.27 28.02
CA GLY A 108 -19.71 9.22 26.95
C GLY A 108 -18.59 9.46 25.93
N LYS A 109 -18.13 8.41 25.26
CA LYS A 109 -17.45 8.47 23.97
C LYS A 109 -18.34 7.74 22.96
N LYS A 110 -18.90 8.51 22.03
CA LYS A 110 -19.71 8.00 20.92
C LYS A 110 -19.00 6.82 20.24
N PRO A 111 -19.72 5.76 19.84
CA PRO A 111 -19.19 4.77 18.91
C PRO A 111 -18.64 5.49 17.68
N MET A 112 -17.50 5.02 17.15
CA MET A 112 -16.95 5.54 15.90
C MET A 112 -18.04 5.51 14.82
N ASP A 113 -18.18 6.67 14.17
CA ASP A 113 -19.19 6.98 13.17
C ASP A 113 -19.36 5.87 12.13
N ALA A 114 -20.57 5.31 12.05
CA ALA A 114 -20.96 4.29 11.08
C ALA A 114 -21.23 4.86 9.66
N SER A 115 -20.79 6.10 9.37
CA SER A 115 -21.05 6.80 8.11
C SER A 115 -19.83 7.05 7.22
N THR A 116 -18.75 6.27 7.34
CA THR A 116 -17.64 6.37 6.37
C THR A 116 -18.13 5.94 4.98
N LYS A 117 -18.43 6.93 4.13
CA LYS A 117 -18.64 6.69 2.69
C LYS A 117 -17.43 5.92 2.15
N PRO A 118 -17.63 4.93 1.26
CA PRO A 118 -16.53 4.24 0.62
C PRO A 118 -15.62 5.28 -0.05
N PHE A 119 -14.31 5.11 0.07
CA PHE A 119 -13.39 5.93 -0.70
C PHE A 119 -13.65 5.71 -2.19
N VAL A 120 -13.82 6.79 -2.93
CA VAL A 120 -13.98 6.76 -4.39
C VAL A 120 -12.69 7.31 -4.98
N MET A 121 -12.02 6.52 -5.81
CA MET A 121 -10.86 6.98 -6.56
C MET A 121 -11.23 8.29 -7.28
N PRO A 122 -10.44 9.36 -7.14
CA PRO A 122 -10.68 10.58 -7.89
C PRO A 122 -10.75 10.25 -9.38
N SER A 123 -11.69 10.85 -10.11
CA SER A 123 -11.72 10.80 -11.57
C SER A 123 -11.44 12.19 -12.13
N PHE A 124 -11.05 12.25 -13.40
CA PHE A 124 -10.92 13.51 -14.13
C PHE A 124 -11.93 13.54 -15.28
N ARG A 125 -12.44 14.73 -15.58
CA ARG A 125 -13.60 14.88 -16.47
C ARG A 125 -13.21 15.02 -17.92
N TYR A 126 -12.06 15.63 -18.21
CA TYR A 126 -11.63 15.95 -19.56
C TYR A 126 -10.18 15.55 -19.81
N ARG A 127 -9.86 15.09 -21.04
CA ARG A 127 -8.52 14.60 -21.42
C ARG A 127 -7.38 15.56 -21.03
N ASN A 128 -7.59 16.87 -21.16
CA ASN A 128 -6.60 17.91 -20.83
C ASN A 128 -6.28 18.02 -19.32
N GLU A 129 -7.07 17.41 -18.44
CA GLU A 129 -6.82 17.34 -17.01
C GLU A 129 -5.84 16.22 -16.63
N LEU A 130 -5.39 15.39 -17.58
CA LEU A 130 -4.52 14.24 -17.32
C LEU A 130 -3.28 14.61 -16.50
N GLY A 131 -2.58 15.70 -16.84
CA GLY A 131 -1.40 16.13 -16.10
C GLY A 131 -1.69 16.52 -14.64
N ILE A 132 -2.87 17.10 -14.37
CA ILE A 132 -3.33 17.41 -13.01
C ILE A 132 -3.63 16.10 -12.26
N TYR A 133 -4.29 15.17 -12.93
CA TYR A 133 -4.68 13.89 -12.36
C TYR A 133 -3.47 13.02 -11.98
N LEU A 134 -2.44 12.97 -12.82
CA LEU A 134 -1.16 12.32 -12.48
C LEU A 134 -0.56 12.86 -11.18
N ASN A 135 -0.54 14.19 -10.99
CA ASN A 135 -0.05 14.79 -9.75
C ASN A 135 -0.91 14.41 -8.54
N GLN A 136 -2.24 14.34 -8.69
CA GLN A 136 -3.15 13.96 -7.60
C GLN A 136 -2.93 12.51 -7.13
N LEU A 137 -2.52 11.63 -8.05
CA LEU A 137 -2.14 10.25 -7.76
C LEU A 137 -0.69 10.12 -7.25
N GLY A 138 0.09 11.20 -7.24
CA GLY A 138 1.51 11.17 -6.88
C GLY A 138 2.42 10.60 -7.97
N LEU A 139 1.90 10.42 -9.19
CA LEU A 139 2.59 9.87 -10.36
C LEU A 139 3.49 10.95 -10.95
N THR A 140 4.74 10.99 -10.51
CA THR A 140 5.72 12.06 -10.78
C THR A 140 7.06 11.55 -11.30
N GLY A 141 7.18 10.27 -11.61
CA GLY A 141 8.33 9.68 -12.31
C GLY A 141 8.23 9.86 -13.82
N GLU A 142 8.51 8.79 -14.56
CA GLU A 142 8.49 8.78 -16.03
C GLU A 142 7.14 8.30 -16.57
N ILE A 143 6.67 8.89 -17.67
CA ILE A 143 5.47 8.45 -18.40
C ILE A 143 5.78 8.27 -19.88
N ALA A 144 4.94 7.53 -20.62
CA ALA A 144 5.01 7.46 -22.08
C ALA A 144 3.70 7.87 -22.75
N GLU A 145 3.81 8.58 -23.88
CA GLU A 145 2.72 8.85 -24.83
C GLU A 145 3.05 8.15 -26.14
N VAL A 146 2.14 7.30 -26.63
CA VAL A 146 2.34 6.45 -27.81
C VAL A 146 1.34 6.87 -28.88
N GLY A 147 1.81 7.22 -30.08
CA GLY A 147 1.00 7.81 -31.15
C GLY A 147 0.93 9.34 -31.04
N VAL A 148 2.09 9.99 -31.10
CA VAL A 148 2.24 11.42 -30.82
C VAL A 148 2.11 12.24 -32.11
N PHE A 149 0.96 12.88 -32.30
CA PHE A 149 0.76 13.83 -33.39
C PHE A 149 1.09 15.28 -32.99
N GLN A 150 2.15 15.84 -33.58
CA GLN A 150 2.59 17.25 -33.42
C GLN A 150 2.86 17.73 -31.98
N CYS A 151 2.80 16.86 -30.97
CA CYS A 151 3.03 17.15 -29.55
C CYS A 151 2.04 18.14 -28.89
N ASN A 152 0.91 18.45 -29.52
CA ASN A 152 -0.09 19.38 -28.97
C ASN A 152 -0.64 18.88 -27.62
N PHE A 153 -1.00 17.60 -27.55
CA PHE A 153 -1.51 17.00 -26.33
C PHE A 153 -0.42 16.83 -25.26
N SER A 154 0.77 16.42 -25.68
CA SER A 154 1.95 16.33 -24.81
C SER A 154 2.19 17.64 -24.05
N GLN A 155 2.12 18.79 -24.74
CA GLN A 155 2.23 20.09 -24.08
C GLN A 155 1.12 20.36 -23.06
N GLN A 156 -0.12 19.91 -23.32
CA GLN A 156 -1.21 20.06 -22.35
C GLN A 156 -0.94 19.26 -21.08
N ILE A 157 -0.43 18.02 -21.20
CA ILE A 157 -0.01 17.23 -20.03
C ILE A 157 1.07 18.01 -19.26
N MET A 158 2.12 18.45 -19.97
CA MET A 158 3.28 19.10 -19.37
C MET A 158 2.98 20.46 -18.72
N LYS A 159 1.88 21.13 -19.10
CA LYS A 159 1.45 22.41 -18.51
C LYS A 159 1.21 22.30 -17.00
N HIS A 160 0.75 21.14 -16.54
CA HIS A 160 0.41 20.92 -15.14
C HIS A 160 1.21 19.79 -14.50
N TRP A 161 1.63 18.79 -15.27
CA TRP A 161 2.31 17.63 -14.74
C TRP A 161 3.72 17.96 -14.22
N GLN A 162 4.00 17.56 -12.98
CA GLN A 162 5.25 17.88 -12.31
C GLN A 162 6.32 16.80 -12.45
N GLY A 163 6.02 15.69 -13.14
CA GLY A 163 6.91 14.53 -13.13
C GLY A 163 8.18 14.64 -13.95
N GLU A 164 9.07 13.66 -13.78
CA GLU A 164 10.47 13.73 -14.21
C GLU A 164 10.64 13.82 -15.73
N LYS A 165 9.94 12.97 -16.49
CA LYS A 165 10.17 12.83 -17.93
C LYS A 165 8.97 12.25 -18.68
N ILE A 166 8.69 12.78 -19.86
CA ILE A 166 7.74 12.18 -20.81
C ILE A 166 8.48 11.55 -21.99
N HIS A 167 8.19 10.29 -22.27
CA HIS A 167 8.67 9.60 -23.47
C HIS A 167 7.62 9.73 -24.56
N LEU A 168 8.00 10.31 -25.70
CA LEU A 168 7.13 10.51 -26.85
C LEU A 168 7.49 9.49 -27.91
N VAL A 169 6.55 8.62 -28.26
CA VAL A 169 6.76 7.50 -29.18
C VAL A 169 5.89 7.67 -30.41
N ASP A 170 6.53 7.74 -31.57
CA ASP A 170 5.85 7.73 -32.86
C ASP A 170 6.82 7.24 -33.96
N ILE A 171 6.30 6.80 -35.10
CA ILE A 171 7.12 6.45 -36.27
C ILE A 171 7.67 7.69 -36.98
N GLY A 172 7.12 8.88 -36.72
CA GLY A 172 7.61 10.14 -37.28
C GLY A 172 7.21 11.36 -36.45
N PHE A 173 8.05 12.40 -36.46
CA PHE A 173 7.84 13.63 -35.68
C PHE A 173 7.80 14.90 -36.54
N ASP A 174 7.25 14.79 -37.75
CA ASP A 174 7.12 15.93 -38.66
C ASP A 174 6.32 17.07 -38.00
N GLN A 175 6.86 18.29 -38.09
CA GLN A 175 6.23 19.49 -37.53
C GLN A 175 6.00 19.43 -36.00
N ARG A 176 6.78 18.62 -35.27
CA ARG A 176 6.68 18.57 -33.80
C ARG A 176 6.99 19.92 -33.16
N GLN A 177 6.26 20.20 -32.08
CA GLN A 177 6.58 21.30 -31.19
C GLN A 177 7.58 20.86 -30.11
N ASP A 178 8.25 21.82 -29.50
CA ASP A 178 9.12 21.54 -28.35
C ASP A 178 8.27 21.17 -27.12
N VAL A 179 8.75 20.18 -26.36
CA VAL A 179 8.10 19.68 -25.14
C VAL A 179 9.16 19.57 -24.05
N PRO A 180 9.01 20.27 -22.93
CA PRO A 180 10.01 20.25 -21.87
C PRO A 180 10.12 18.86 -21.26
N ARG A 181 11.34 18.43 -20.91
CA ARG A 181 11.60 17.11 -20.30
C ARG A 181 11.12 15.93 -21.16
N ALA A 182 11.00 16.12 -22.47
CA ALA A 182 10.62 15.06 -23.39
C ALA A 182 11.83 14.30 -23.93
N GLU A 183 11.69 12.98 -24.06
CA GLU A 183 12.60 12.11 -24.79
C GLU A 183 11.85 11.50 -25.97
N PHE A 184 12.32 11.76 -27.19
CA PHE A 184 11.67 11.34 -28.42
C PHE A 184 12.19 9.98 -28.90
N HIS A 185 11.28 9.07 -29.23
CA HIS A 185 11.55 7.74 -29.76
C HIS A 185 10.89 7.61 -31.14
N GLU A 186 11.64 7.92 -32.19
CA GLU A 186 11.19 7.76 -33.59
C GLU A 186 11.31 6.29 -34.02
N MET A 187 10.29 5.49 -33.69
CA MET A 187 10.21 4.05 -33.96
C MET A 187 8.79 3.53 -33.76
N SER A 188 8.54 2.28 -34.16
CA SER A 188 7.25 1.63 -33.91
C SER A 188 6.95 1.52 -32.40
N SER A 189 5.66 1.49 -32.05
CA SER A 189 5.20 1.24 -30.67
C SER A 189 5.82 -0.03 -30.08
N MET A 190 5.89 -1.10 -30.88
CA MET A 190 6.48 -2.37 -30.51
C MET A 190 7.97 -2.25 -30.16
N ASP A 191 8.78 -1.63 -31.03
CA ASP A 191 10.21 -1.46 -30.79
C ASP A 191 10.49 -0.57 -29.59
N ALA A 192 9.70 0.50 -29.43
CA ALA A 192 9.79 1.37 -28.28
C ALA A 192 9.48 0.63 -26.97
N SER A 193 8.41 -0.17 -26.93
CA SER A 193 7.98 -0.90 -25.73
C SER A 193 9.09 -1.78 -25.15
N HIS A 194 9.95 -2.36 -26.00
CA HIS A 194 11.08 -3.20 -25.59
C HIS A 194 12.22 -2.43 -24.90
N LYS A 195 12.25 -1.11 -25.01
CA LYS A 195 13.23 -0.25 -24.32
C LYS A 195 12.86 0.03 -22.88
N PHE A 196 11.61 -0.21 -22.49
CA PHE A 196 11.11 0.03 -21.15
C PHE A 196 11.10 -1.25 -20.33
N LYS A 197 11.59 -1.16 -19.09
CA LYS A 197 11.48 -2.25 -18.13
C LYS A 197 10.02 -2.39 -17.69
N ASP A 198 9.61 -3.62 -17.35
CA ASP A 198 8.31 -3.83 -16.71
C ASP A 198 8.25 -3.06 -15.39
N ALA A 199 7.06 -2.57 -15.03
CA ALA A 199 6.80 -1.78 -13.83
C ALA A 199 7.78 -0.61 -13.62
N SER A 200 8.13 0.12 -14.68
CA SER A 200 9.05 1.26 -14.62
C SER A 200 8.38 2.61 -14.87
N LEU A 201 7.27 2.64 -15.61
CA LEU A 201 6.55 3.86 -15.95
C LEU A 201 5.41 4.11 -14.95
N ASP A 202 5.24 5.37 -14.55
CA ASP A 202 4.12 5.81 -13.73
C ASP A 202 2.81 5.84 -14.53
N ALA A 203 2.90 6.14 -15.83
CA ALA A 203 1.76 6.10 -16.72
C ALA A 203 2.15 5.81 -18.18
N VAL A 204 1.21 5.26 -18.93
CA VAL A 204 1.28 5.15 -20.40
C VAL A 204 -0.04 5.61 -20.99
N TYR A 205 0.04 6.51 -21.97
CA TYR A 205 -1.09 7.03 -22.75
C TYR A 205 -1.01 6.52 -24.20
N ILE A 206 -2.02 5.80 -24.68
CA ILE A 206 -2.07 5.23 -26.04
C ILE A 206 -3.07 5.98 -26.92
N ASP A 207 -2.59 6.50 -28.06
CA ASP A 207 -3.36 7.21 -29.08
C ASP A 207 -2.77 6.97 -30.49
N ALA A 208 -2.46 5.70 -30.80
CA ALA A 208 -1.80 5.28 -32.03
C ALA A 208 -2.78 4.65 -33.05
N ASP A 209 -2.64 3.35 -33.35
CA ASP A 209 -3.52 2.65 -34.29
C ASP A 209 -4.86 2.30 -33.63
N HIS A 210 -5.94 2.92 -34.11
CA HIS A 210 -7.29 2.76 -33.57
C HIS A 210 -8.03 1.51 -34.10
N SER A 211 -7.41 0.73 -34.99
CA SER A 211 -7.93 -0.58 -35.40
C SER A 211 -7.96 -1.54 -34.21
N PHE A 212 -8.89 -2.50 -34.20
CA PHE A 212 -8.99 -3.46 -33.11
C PHE A 212 -7.67 -4.21 -32.84
N TYR A 213 -6.95 -4.58 -33.89
CA TYR A 213 -5.69 -5.31 -33.78
C TYR A 213 -4.55 -4.41 -33.28
N GLY A 214 -4.37 -3.22 -33.87
CA GLY A 214 -3.32 -2.29 -33.46
C GLY A 214 -3.41 -1.91 -31.99
N ILE A 215 -4.58 -1.46 -31.53
CA ILE A 215 -4.78 -1.13 -30.11
C ILE A 215 -4.68 -2.37 -29.21
N SER A 216 -5.12 -3.56 -29.66
CA SER A 216 -4.95 -4.79 -28.86
C SER A 216 -3.48 -5.13 -28.63
N ASP A 217 -2.63 -4.95 -29.64
CA ASP A 217 -1.20 -5.18 -29.53
C ASP A 217 -0.57 -4.16 -28.58
N ASP A 218 -0.88 -2.87 -28.72
CA ASP A 218 -0.39 -1.83 -27.81
C ASP A 218 -0.80 -2.07 -26.35
N LEU A 219 -2.05 -2.51 -26.13
CA LEU A 219 -2.55 -2.85 -24.80
C LEU A 219 -1.71 -3.95 -24.13
N GLU A 220 -1.34 -4.99 -24.88
CA GLU A 220 -0.54 -6.11 -24.37
C GLU A 220 0.94 -5.74 -24.20
N LEU A 221 1.50 -4.92 -25.08
CA LEU A 221 2.91 -4.48 -25.04
C LEU A 221 3.20 -3.52 -23.87
N TRP A 222 2.30 -2.58 -23.62
CA TRP A 222 2.56 -1.46 -22.72
C TRP A 222 2.03 -1.65 -21.30
N TYR A 223 1.01 -2.48 -21.08
CA TYR A 223 0.41 -2.63 -19.75
C TYR A 223 1.40 -3.09 -18.68
N ASP A 224 2.31 -4.00 -19.02
CA ASP A 224 3.32 -4.51 -18.09
C ASP A 224 4.40 -3.48 -17.75
N LYS A 225 4.57 -2.43 -18.57
CA LYS A 225 5.51 -1.32 -18.34
C LYS A 225 5.04 -0.37 -17.24
N VAL A 226 3.72 -0.28 -17.04
CA VAL A 226 3.12 0.54 -15.99
C VAL A 226 3.33 -0.11 -14.62
N LYS A 227 3.72 0.69 -13.63
CA LYS A 227 3.81 0.28 -12.22
C LYS A 227 2.44 -0.13 -11.66
N PRO A 228 2.36 -1.08 -10.72
CA PRO A 228 1.18 -1.21 -9.86
C PRO A 228 0.88 0.12 -9.17
N GLY A 229 -0.37 0.57 -9.21
CA GLY A 229 -0.81 1.92 -8.79
C GLY A 229 -0.69 2.99 -9.89
N GLY A 230 0.01 2.71 -10.98
CA GLY A 230 0.19 3.61 -12.12
C GLY A 230 -1.05 3.68 -13.03
N LEU A 231 -1.03 4.63 -13.97
CA LEU A 231 -2.15 4.93 -14.85
C LEU A 231 -1.92 4.38 -16.26
N PHE A 232 -2.79 3.50 -16.72
CA PHE A 232 -2.80 3.01 -18.09
C PHE A 232 -4.01 3.60 -18.82
N CYS A 233 -3.79 4.42 -19.84
CA CYS A 233 -4.84 5.23 -20.44
C CYS A 233 -4.65 5.38 -21.94
N GLY A 234 -5.66 5.95 -22.59
CA GLY A 234 -5.63 6.23 -24.02
C GLY A 234 -6.86 7.00 -24.47
N HIS A 235 -6.92 7.30 -25.77
CA HIS A 235 -8.02 8.08 -26.33
C HIS A 235 -9.08 7.24 -27.04
N ASP A 236 -10.03 7.96 -27.65
CA ASP A 236 -11.09 7.50 -28.52
C ASP A 236 -11.76 6.21 -28.07
N PHE A 237 -12.31 6.22 -26.85
CA PHE A 237 -13.04 5.11 -26.27
C PHE A 237 -14.44 4.94 -26.91
N ILE A 238 -14.44 4.66 -28.22
CA ILE A 238 -15.58 4.47 -29.12
C ILE A 238 -15.30 3.31 -30.09
N ASN A 239 -16.33 2.85 -30.80
CA ASN A 239 -16.21 1.95 -31.96
C ASN A 239 -16.75 2.63 -33.24
N SER A 240 -16.47 2.06 -34.41
CA SER A 240 -16.94 2.60 -35.69
C SER A 240 -18.46 2.75 -35.77
N TYR A 241 -19.23 1.86 -35.13
CA TYR A 241 -20.70 1.97 -35.04
C TYR A 241 -21.20 3.07 -34.09
N ASP A 242 -20.36 3.56 -33.17
CA ASP A 242 -20.69 4.72 -32.33
C ASP A 242 -20.60 6.04 -33.16
N LEU A 243 -19.93 6.01 -34.32
CA LEU A 243 -19.79 7.14 -35.26
C LEU A 243 -20.88 7.17 -36.34
N ASP A 244 -21.49 6.02 -36.65
CA ASP A 244 -22.60 5.94 -37.60
C ASP A 244 -23.87 6.49 -36.95
N VAL A 245 -24.21 7.73 -37.29
CA VAL A 245 -25.43 8.46 -36.86
C VAL A 245 -26.73 7.86 -37.43
N THR A 246 -26.75 6.57 -37.77
CA THR A 246 -27.90 5.88 -38.35
C THR A 246 -28.84 5.31 -37.30
N GLY A 247 -29.00 5.95 -36.14
CA GLY A 247 -30.07 5.60 -35.17
C GLY A 247 -30.11 4.14 -34.68
N HIS A 248 -29.05 3.35 -34.92
CA HIS A 248 -28.94 1.98 -34.43
C HIS A 248 -28.67 2.04 -32.92
N GLN A 249 -29.46 1.29 -32.16
CA GLN A 249 -29.27 1.19 -30.71
C GLN A 249 -27.86 0.64 -30.39
N PRO A 250 -27.20 1.13 -29.33
CA PRO A 250 -25.94 0.58 -28.87
C PRO A 250 -26.07 -0.93 -28.65
N VAL A 251 -25.14 -1.72 -29.18
CA VAL A 251 -25.16 -3.17 -29.06
C VAL A 251 -24.58 -3.58 -27.70
N PRO A 252 -25.29 -4.39 -26.89
CA PRO A 252 -24.80 -4.87 -25.60
C PRO A 252 -23.45 -5.58 -25.72
N LEU A 253 -22.55 -5.35 -24.77
CA LEU A 253 -21.17 -5.86 -24.74
C LEU A 253 -21.07 -7.39 -24.87
N GLU A 254 -22.10 -8.09 -24.41
CA GLU A 254 -22.23 -9.54 -24.38
C GLU A 254 -22.42 -10.15 -25.79
N GLU A 255 -22.90 -9.35 -26.75
CA GLU A 255 -23.17 -9.77 -28.13
C GLU A 255 -21.98 -9.52 -29.09
N TRP A 256 -20.91 -8.86 -28.62
CA TRP A 256 -19.69 -8.63 -29.41
C TRP A 256 -18.81 -9.86 -29.71
N PRO A 257 -18.90 -11.02 -29.02
CA PRO A 257 -18.15 -12.22 -29.42
C PRO A 257 -18.64 -12.84 -30.73
N THR A 258 -19.86 -12.53 -31.19
CA THR A 258 -20.49 -13.17 -32.36
C THR A 258 -20.47 -12.33 -33.63
N ARG A 259 -20.04 -11.07 -33.55
CA ARG A 259 -19.92 -10.16 -34.71
C ARG A 259 -18.53 -10.24 -35.33
N ASP A 260 -18.46 -9.89 -36.61
CA ASP A 260 -17.24 -9.83 -37.40
C ASP A 260 -16.34 -8.66 -36.94
N ILE A 261 -15.53 -8.89 -35.92
CA ILE A 261 -14.59 -7.89 -35.35
C ILE A 261 -13.57 -7.43 -36.40
N GLU A 262 -13.29 -8.25 -37.42
CA GLU A 262 -12.37 -7.92 -38.51
C GLU A 262 -12.92 -6.79 -39.40
N SER A 263 -14.24 -6.56 -39.37
CA SER A 263 -14.89 -5.46 -40.09
C SER A 263 -14.82 -4.10 -39.36
N LEU A 264 -14.34 -4.05 -38.12
CA LEU A 264 -14.22 -2.80 -37.35
C LEU A 264 -13.03 -1.98 -37.84
N THR A 265 -13.30 -0.90 -38.57
CA THR A 265 -12.29 0.13 -38.89
C THR A 265 -11.85 0.94 -37.67
N TYR A 266 -12.65 0.92 -36.59
CA TYR A 266 -12.38 1.59 -35.32
C TYR A 266 -12.83 0.71 -34.15
N GLY A 267 -11.90 0.21 -33.33
CA GLY A 267 -12.15 -0.90 -32.40
C GLY A 267 -11.71 -0.69 -30.95
N VAL A 268 -11.33 0.54 -30.57
CA VAL A 268 -10.70 0.85 -29.27
C VAL A 268 -11.56 0.41 -28.09
N LYS A 269 -12.85 0.77 -28.06
CA LYS A 269 -13.73 0.43 -26.93
C LYS A 269 -13.88 -1.07 -26.74
N VAL A 270 -14.01 -1.84 -27.81
CA VAL A 270 -14.07 -3.32 -27.74
C VAL A 270 -12.76 -3.91 -27.25
N ALA A 271 -11.63 -3.46 -27.79
CA ALA A 271 -10.30 -3.96 -27.42
C ALA A 271 -10.00 -3.72 -25.93
N VAL A 272 -10.16 -2.47 -25.47
CA VAL A 272 -9.95 -2.08 -24.07
C VAL A 272 -10.90 -2.85 -23.15
N THR A 273 -12.17 -2.99 -23.52
CA THR A 273 -13.15 -3.73 -22.70
C THR A 273 -12.80 -5.21 -22.59
N ARG A 274 -12.41 -5.86 -23.69
CA ARG A 274 -11.96 -7.26 -23.67
C ARG A 274 -10.68 -7.43 -22.85
N PHE A 275 -9.71 -6.54 -23.04
CA PHE A 275 -8.47 -6.52 -22.31
C PHE A 275 -8.71 -6.43 -20.79
N ALA A 276 -9.53 -5.47 -20.37
CA ALA A 276 -9.85 -5.27 -18.97
C ALA A 276 -10.62 -6.45 -18.37
N ARG A 277 -11.65 -6.97 -19.08
CA ARG A 277 -12.46 -8.11 -18.62
C ARG A 277 -11.61 -9.36 -18.40
N ARG A 278 -10.68 -9.69 -19.32
CA ARG A 278 -9.77 -10.83 -19.19
C ARG A 278 -8.88 -10.76 -17.95
N ARG A 279 -8.64 -9.55 -17.44
CA ARG A 279 -7.70 -9.25 -16.35
C ARG A 279 -8.38 -8.79 -15.05
N GLY A 280 -9.72 -8.80 -15.01
CA GLY A 280 -10.47 -8.28 -13.86
C GLY A 280 -10.23 -6.80 -13.56
N LEU A 281 -9.93 -5.99 -14.60
CA LEU A 281 -9.61 -4.57 -14.45
C LEU A 281 -10.86 -3.70 -14.55
N LYS A 282 -10.85 -2.62 -13.76
CA LYS A 282 -11.88 -1.59 -13.82
C LYS A 282 -11.50 -0.52 -14.84
N ILE A 283 -12.40 -0.26 -15.79
CA ILE A 283 -12.25 0.82 -16.77
C ILE A 283 -13.00 2.05 -16.27
N TYR A 284 -12.37 3.20 -16.44
CA TYR A 284 -12.96 4.52 -16.30
C TYR A 284 -12.86 5.26 -17.63
N HIS A 285 -13.70 6.26 -17.83
CA HIS A 285 -13.64 7.10 -19.02
C HIS A 285 -13.98 8.56 -18.69
N THR A 286 -13.46 9.47 -19.51
CA THR A 286 -13.75 10.90 -19.40
C THR A 286 -15.10 11.23 -20.05
N ALA A 287 -15.53 12.49 -19.93
CA ALA A 287 -16.49 13.05 -20.87
C ALA A 287 -15.85 13.14 -22.28
N PRO A 288 -16.66 13.15 -23.36
CA PRO A 288 -16.19 13.45 -24.70
C PRO A 288 -15.46 14.80 -24.76
N ASP A 289 -14.40 14.86 -25.57
CA ASP A 289 -13.71 16.10 -25.92
C ASP A 289 -14.48 16.90 -27.00
N GLU A 290 -13.87 17.97 -27.51
CA GLU A 290 -14.44 18.81 -28.57
C GLU A 290 -14.67 18.05 -29.89
N ARG A 291 -14.01 16.91 -30.09
CA ARG A 291 -14.16 16.02 -31.25
C ARG A 291 -15.20 14.92 -31.00
N GLY A 292 -15.81 14.88 -29.81
CA GLY A 292 -16.85 13.91 -29.46
C GLY A 292 -16.32 12.57 -28.93
N SER A 293 -15.01 12.46 -28.70
CA SER A 293 -14.37 11.21 -28.27
C SER A 293 -13.97 11.27 -26.78
N PRO A 294 -14.44 10.34 -25.93
CA PRO A 294 -13.92 10.19 -24.58
C PRO A 294 -12.54 9.52 -24.57
N SER A 295 -11.72 9.79 -23.56
CA SER A 295 -10.54 8.98 -23.22
C SER A 295 -10.91 7.89 -22.23
N TRP A 296 -10.15 6.79 -22.22
CA TRP A 296 -10.25 5.71 -21.25
C TRP A 296 -9.04 5.68 -20.32
N PHE A 297 -9.23 5.15 -19.11
CA PHE A 297 -8.12 4.91 -18.19
C PHE A 297 -8.41 3.76 -17.23
N ILE A 298 -7.33 3.10 -16.81
CA ILE A 298 -7.27 2.01 -15.85
C ILE A 298 -6.18 2.38 -14.86
N ILE A 299 -6.51 2.40 -13.57
CA ILE A 299 -5.50 2.42 -12.51
C ILE A 299 -5.06 0.98 -12.31
N LYS A 300 -3.80 0.67 -12.59
CA LYS A 300 -3.28 -0.70 -12.47
C LYS A 300 -3.35 -1.12 -11.00
N PRO A 301 -4.09 -2.19 -10.64
CA PRO A 301 -4.27 -2.52 -9.24
C PRO A 301 -2.96 -3.01 -8.62
N HIS A 302 -2.75 -2.70 -7.34
CA HIS A 302 -1.75 -3.38 -6.54
C HIS A 302 -2.18 -4.82 -6.28
N ARG A 303 -1.30 -5.77 -6.64
CA ARG A 303 -1.55 -7.19 -6.37
C ARG A 303 -1.05 -7.56 -4.99
N PHE A 304 -1.98 -7.88 -4.11
CA PHE A 304 -1.69 -8.46 -2.81
C PHE A 304 -1.69 -9.98 -2.93
N VAL A 305 -0.80 -10.63 -2.19
CA VAL A 305 -0.69 -12.08 -2.12
C VAL A 305 -0.88 -12.48 -0.68
N THR A 306 -1.70 -13.50 -0.47
CA THR A 306 -1.88 -14.06 0.86
C THR A 306 -2.04 -15.57 0.78
N THR A 307 -1.81 -16.23 1.89
CA THR A 307 -1.91 -17.69 2.02
C THR A 307 -2.94 -17.97 3.09
N LEU A 308 -3.99 -18.74 2.78
CA LEU A 308 -5.05 -18.98 3.74
C LEU A 308 -5.66 -20.37 3.59
N THR A 309 -6.37 -20.76 4.65
CA THR A 309 -7.39 -21.77 4.56
C THR A 309 -8.73 -21.25 5.04
N GLU A 310 -9.76 -22.08 4.91
CA GLU A 310 -11.14 -21.67 5.12
C GLU A 310 -11.39 -21.02 6.50
N ASN A 311 -10.73 -21.49 7.56
CA ASN A 311 -10.85 -20.93 8.91
C ASN A 311 -10.31 -19.50 9.06
N PHE A 312 -9.57 -19.01 8.06
CA PHE A 312 -8.98 -17.67 8.01
C PHE A 312 -9.76 -16.70 7.11
N ILE A 313 -10.83 -17.15 6.46
CA ILE A 313 -11.71 -16.31 5.64
C ILE A 313 -12.25 -15.08 6.41
N PRO A 314 -12.65 -15.18 7.70
CA PRO A 314 -13.07 -13.99 8.44
C PRO A 314 -11.99 -12.91 8.52
N GLY A 315 -10.72 -13.31 8.73
CA GLY A 315 -9.57 -12.41 8.69
C GLY A 315 -9.45 -11.70 7.35
N PHE A 316 -9.54 -12.47 6.26
CA PHE A 316 -9.45 -11.96 4.90
C PHE A 316 -10.57 -10.96 4.59
N ILE A 317 -11.81 -11.21 5.02
CA ILE A 317 -12.93 -10.28 4.87
C ILE A 317 -12.66 -8.97 5.63
N GLY A 318 -12.15 -9.04 6.86
CA GLY A 318 -11.75 -7.87 7.63
C GLY A 318 -10.67 -7.04 6.92
N LEU A 319 -9.64 -7.72 6.39
CA LEU A 319 -8.58 -7.10 5.60
C LEU A 319 -9.14 -6.38 4.37
N ILE A 320 -9.91 -7.07 3.51
CA ILE A 320 -10.49 -6.48 2.30
C ILE A 320 -11.35 -5.27 2.65
N GLN A 321 -12.25 -5.40 3.63
CA GLN A 321 -13.14 -4.29 3.98
C GLN A 321 -12.36 -3.08 4.49
N SER A 322 -11.33 -3.30 5.31
CA SER A 322 -10.47 -2.23 5.80
C SER A 322 -9.69 -1.53 4.67
N MET A 323 -9.19 -2.29 3.69
CA MET A 323 -8.53 -1.74 2.51
C MET A 323 -9.47 -0.93 1.62
N LYS A 324 -10.71 -1.38 1.41
CA LYS A 324 -11.73 -0.61 0.66
C LYS A 324 -12.07 0.72 1.32
N GLU A 325 -12.09 0.76 2.64
CA GLU A 325 -12.46 1.97 3.40
C GLU A 325 -11.29 2.93 3.60
N LYS A 326 -10.05 2.42 3.71
CA LYS A 326 -8.90 3.20 4.18
C LYS A 326 -7.71 3.21 3.21
N GLY A 327 -7.60 2.23 2.31
CA GLY A 327 -6.40 2.01 1.52
C GLY A 327 -6.17 3.03 0.41
N GLU A 328 -7.23 3.65 -0.11
CA GLU A 328 -7.16 4.66 -1.18
C GLU A 328 -6.37 4.24 -2.45
N ILE A 329 -6.43 2.95 -2.78
CA ILE A 329 -5.78 2.34 -3.95
C ILE A 329 -6.74 1.37 -4.63
N GLU A 330 -6.54 1.12 -5.92
CA GLU A 330 -7.08 -0.07 -6.58
C GLU A 330 -6.22 -1.28 -6.22
N PHE A 331 -6.85 -2.40 -5.87
CA PHE A 331 -6.14 -3.61 -5.47
C PHE A 331 -6.87 -4.88 -5.88
N CYS A 332 -6.10 -5.96 -6.04
CA CYS A 332 -6.59 -7.31 -6.25
C CYS A 332 -5.81 -8.28 -5.37
N PHE A 333 -6.31 -9.50 -5.22
CA PHE A 333 -5.65 -10.54 -4.45
C PHE A 333 -5.32 -11.76 -5.29
N THR A 334 -4.16 -12.35 -5.05
CA THR A 334 -3.89 -13.75 -5.33
C THR A 334 -3.88 -14.51 -4.01
N VAL A 335 -4.79 -15.46 -3.86
CA VAL A 335 -4.89 -16.32 -2.68
C VAL A 335 -4.25 -17.67 -2.99
N VAL A 336 -3.17 -17.99 -2.30
CA VAL A 336 -2.61 -19.34 -2.32
C VAL A 336 -3.38 -20.21 -1.33
N GLU A 337 -4.16 -21.14 -1.88
CA GLU A 337 -4.99 -22.06 -1.12
C GLU A 337 -4.13 -23.20 -0.58
N TYR A 338 -4.00 -23.31 0.73
CA TYR A 338 -3.28 -24.44 1.33
C TYR A 338 -4.14 -25.68 1.52
N GLU A 339 -5.45 -25.49 1.57
CA GLU A 339 -6.44 -26.53 1.41
C GLU A 339 -7.60 -25.97 0.57
N PRO A 340 -8.36 -26.81 -0.14
CA PRO A 340 -9.46 -26.33 -0.96
C PRO A 340 -10.45 -25.51 -0.13
N ILE A 341 -10.73 -24.27 -0.55
CA ILE A 341 -11.72 -23.41 0.09
C ILE A 341 -13.08 -23.64 -0.57
N SER A 342 -14.13 -23.79 0.24
CA SER A 342 -15.47 -24.05 -0.28
C SER A 342 -15.98 -22.93 -1.19
N GLN A 343 -16.73 -23.30 -2.24
CA GLN A 343 -17.28 -22.34 -3.21
C GLN A 343 -18.12 -21.26 -2.53
N LYS A 344 -18.88 -21.63 -1.49
CA LYS A 344 -19.67 -20.69 -0.67
C LYS A 344 -18.82 -19.57 -0.09
N GLN A 345 -17.62 -19.86 0.41
CA GLN A 345 -16.73 -18.84 0.97
C GLN A 345 -16.11 -17.98 -0.13
N LYS A 346 -15.74 -18.59 -1.27
CA LYS A 346 -15.28 -17.85 -2.44
C LYS A 346 -16.34 -16.88 -2.96
N ASP A 347 -17.60 -17.30 -3.00
CA ASP A 347 -18.73 -16.45 -3.42
C ASP A 347 -18.93 -15.25 -2.48
N ILE A 348 -18.79 -15.45 -1.17
CA ILE A 348 -18.84 -14.36 -0.18
C ILE A 348 -17.72 -13.34 -0.42
N VAL A 349 -16.50 -13.81 -0.63
CA VAL A 349 -15.34 -12.94 -0.90
C VAL A 349 -15.51 -12.22 -2.24
N ASN A 350 -15.92 -12.92 -3.29
CA ASN A 350 -16.16 -12.34 -4.62
C ASN A 350 -17.26 -11.26 -4.56
N ALA A 351 -18.31 -11.48 -3.77
CA ALA A 351 -19.37 -10.49 -3.51
C ALA A 351 -18.87 -9.21 -2.81
N MET A 352 -17.65 -9.20 -2.26
CA MET A 352 -17.02 -7.97 -1.78
C MET A 352 -16.62 -7.02 -2.93
N GLY A 353 -16.68 -7.47 -4.19
CA GLY A 353 -16.45 -6.63 -5.37
C GLY A 353 -14.98 -6.31 -5.62
N ILE A 354 -14.10 -7.25 -5.30
CA ILE A 354 -12.67 -7.20 -5.66
C ILE A 354 -12.34 -8.41 -6.55
N HIS A 355 -11.33 -8.28 -7.39
CA HIS A 355 -10.81 -9.41 -8.15
C HIS A 355 -9.90 -10.28 -7.27
N VAL A 356 -10.18 -11.58 -7.21
CA VAL A 356 -9.41 -12.58 -6.46
C VAL A 356 -9.07 -13.76 -7.35
N ASP A 357 -7.77 -13.99 -7.52
CA ASP A 357 -7.22 -15.18 -8.16
C ASP A 357 -7.02 -16.26 -7.09
N TRP A 358 -7.84 -17.32 -7.12
CA TRP A 358 -7.71 -18.47 -6.23
C TRP A 358 -6.74 -19.48 -6.83
N TYR A 359 -5.62 -19.72 -6.15
CA TYR A 359 -4.50 -20.50 -6.67
C TYR A 359 -4.20 -21.70 -5.75
N PRO A 360 -4.51 -22.95 -6.17
CA PRO A 360 -4.14 -24.13 -5.40
C PRO A 360 -2.62 -24.23 -5.22
N LYS A 361 -2.14 -24.42 -3.99
CA LYS A 361 -0.69 -24.50 -3.73
C LYS A 361 -0.01 -25.62 -4.52
N GLU A 362 -0.74 -26.68 -4.89
CA GLU A 362 -0.24 -27.83 -5.64
C GLU A 362 0.35 -27.42 -7.00
N LEU A 363 -0.18 -26.35 -7.60
CA LEU A 363 0.35 -25.80 -8.86
C LEU A 363 1.70 -25.10 -8.68
N LEU A 364 2.05 -24.70 -7.45
CA LEU A 364 3.33 -24.09 -7.08
C LEU A 364 4.35 -25.14 -6.58
N GLY A 365 3.98 -26.42 -6.52
CA GLY A 365 4.82 -27.50 -6.02
C GLY A 365 4.83 -27.61 -4.49
N HIS A 366 5.94 -28.12 -3.95
CA HIS A 366 6.08 -28.41 -2.52
C HIS A 366 7.37 -27.82 -1.97
N PHE A 367 7.27 -27.12 -0.85
CA PHE A 367 8.42 -26.65 -0.10
C PHE A 367 8.86 -27.71 0.91
N GLU A 368 10.05 -28.27 0.70
CA GLU A 368 10.59 -29.35 1.52
C GLU A 368 11.47 -28.82 2.65
N PHE A 369 11.47 -29.51 3.79
CA PHE A 369 12.36 -29.20 4.91
C PHE A 369 12.51 -30.42 5.82
N ASP A 370 13.57 -30.45 6.63
CA ASP A 370 13.78 -31.52 7.60
C ASP A 370 12.72 -31.45 8.71
N ARG A 371 11.85 -32.47 8.75
CA ARG A 371 10.79 -32.61 9.76
C ARG A 371 11.25 -33.36 11.01
N SER A 372 12.48 -33.89 11.04
CA SER A 372 12.98 -34.71 12.15
C SER A 372 12.96 -33.99 13.51
N SER A 373 12.98 -32.65 13.51
CA SER A 373 12.92 -31.82 14.71
C SER A 373 11.51 -31.34 15.11
N THR A 374 10.45 -31.63 14.34
CA THR A 374 9.07 -31.20 14.66
C THR A 374 7.99 -31.87 13.79
N ASP A 375 6.99 -32.47 14.43
CA ASP A 375 5.81 -33.06 13.76
C ASP A 375 4.66 -32.04 13.54
N SER A 376 4.87 -30.75 13.80
CA SER A 376 3.79 -29.74 13.76
C SER A 376 3.29 -29.46 12.33
N PRO A 377 2.04 -29.82 11.97
CA PRO A 377 1.48 -29.53 10.65
C PRO A 377 1.40 -28.02 10.37
N ARG A 378 1.20 -27.22 11.42
CA ARG A 378 1.16 -25.75 11.36
C ARG A 378 2.50 -25.15 10.92
N MET A 379 3.62 -25.78 11.28
CA MET A 379 4.94 -25.29 10.85
C MET A 379 5.20 -25.62 9.38
N ALA A 380 4.81 -26.82 8.94
CA ALA A 380 4.90 -27.20 7.53
C ALA A 380 4.08 -26.27 6.63
N TRP A 381 2.92 -25.83 7.12
CA TRP A 381 2.08 -24.84 6.48
C TRP A 381 2.78 -23.49 6.33
N ASN A 382 3.36 -22.95 7.40
CA ASN A 382 3.98 -21.62 7.35
C ASN A 382 5.12 -21.55 6.33
N LEU A 383 5.89 -22.63 6.17
CA LEU A 383 6.97 -22.68 5.18
C LEU A 383 6.48 -22.74 3.72
N ASN A 384 5.22 -23.10 3.47
CA ASN A 384 4.65 -22.94 2.13
C ASN A 384 4.55 -21.46 1.72
N LYS A 385 4.78 -20.50 2.64
CA LYS A 385 4.85 -19.06 2.30
C LYS A 385 5.92 -18.79 1.24
N PHE A 386 6.99 -19.58 1.19
CA PHE A 386 8.01 -19.44 0.14
C PHE A 386 7.50 -19.77 -1.27
N LEU A 387 6.39 -20.51 -1.41
CA LEU A 387 5.80 -20.81 -2.73
C LEU A 387 5.35 -19.55 -3.46
N VAL A 388 5.12 -18.43 -2.77
CA VAL A 388 4.66 -17.18 -3.39
C VAL A 388 5.63 -16.64 -4.44
N TRP A 389 6.94 -16.91 -4.31
CA TRP A 389 7.95 -16.53 -5.31
C TRP A 389 7.80 -17.25 -6.66
N ARG A 390 7.01 -18.32 -6.72
CA ARG A 390 6.73 -19.08 -7.95
C ARG A 390 5.44 -18.67 -8.66
N LEU A 391 4.71 -17.69 -8.11
CA LEU A 391 3.47 -17.21 -8.74
C LEU A 391 3.74 -16.70 -10.17
N PRO A 392 2.79 -16.89 -11.10
CA PRO A 392 2.99 -16.56 -12.51
C PRO A 392 2.88 -15.06 -12.83
N HIS A 393 2.66 -14.21 -11.82
CA HIS A 393 2.44 -12.78 -12.00
C HIS A 393 3.76 -12.02 -12.17
N ARG A 394 3.79 -11.08 -13.12
CA ARG A 394 4.94 -10.20 -13.38
C ARG A 394 4.83 -8.91 -12.55
N GLY A 395 6.00 -8.33 -12.27
CA GLY A 395 6.15 -7.09 -11.52
C GLY A 395 6.01 -7.24 -9.99
N PRO A 396 6.15 -6.14 -9.25
CA PRO A 396 6.07 -6.12 -7.80
C PRO A 396 4.70 -6.55 -7.27
N MET A 397 4.72 -7.38 -6.23
CA MET A 397 3.55 -7.84 -5.47
C MET A 397 3.76 -7.56 -3.98
N CYS A 398 2.66 -7.52 -3.22
CA CYS A 398 2.70 -7.31 -1.77
C CYS A 398 2.19 -8.55 -1.04
N TYR A 399 3.06 -9.27 -0.35
CA TYR A 399 2.60 -10.30 0.58
C TYR A 399 1.99 -9.64 1.83
N THR A 400 0.87 -10.18 2.31
CA THR A 400 0.29 -9.83 3.61
C THR A 400 -0.34 -11.07 4.23
N ASP A 401 -0.12 -11.29 5.52
CA ASP A 401 -0.92 -12.23 6.28
C ASP A 401 -2.39 -11.72 6.32
N VAL A 402 -3.37 -12.62 6.44
CA VAL A 402 -4.80 -12.26 6.45
C VAL A 402 -5.28 -11.67 7.77
N ASP A 403 -4.47 -11.73 8.82
CA ASP A 403 -4.73 -11.19 10.15
C ASP A 403 -4.15 -9.77 10.28
N VAL A 404 -4.20 -9.02 9.18
CA VAL A 404 -3.79 -7.62 9.08
C VAL A 404 -5.02 -6.77 8.80
N LEU A 405 -5.04 -5.54 9.33
CA LEU A 405 -6.03 -4.51 8.99
C LEU A 405 -5.35 -3.28 8.41
N CYS A 406 -5.95 -2.72 7.37
CA CYS A 406 -5.58 -1.43 6.80
C CYS A 406 -6.28 -0.29 7.56
N LEU A 407 -5.51 0.64 8.10
CA LEU A 407 -6.00 1.76 8.92
C LEU A 407 -5.84 3.13 8.24
N SER A 408 -4.95 3.25 7.25
CA SER A 408 -4.73 4.50 6.51
C SER A 408 -4.26 4.24 5.06
N SER A 409 -4.11 5.32 4.31
CA SER A 409 -3.81 5.31 2.87
C SER A 409 -2.55 4.51 2.54
N LEU A 410 -2.64 3.69 1.49
CA LEU A 410 -1.58 2.85 0.95
C LEU A 410 -1.02 3.39 -0.37
N ARG A 411 -1.34 4.63 -0.76
CA ARG A 411 -0.88 5.24 -2.04
C ARG A 411 0.64 5.18 -2.23
N ASP A 412 1.39 5.31 -1.15
CA ASP A 412 2.86 5.26 -1.18
C ASP A 412 3.43 3.88 -1.57
N LEU A 413 2.59 2.84 -1.68
CA LEU A 413 3.00 1.48 -2.03
C LEU A 413 3.67 1.43 -3.41
N ILE A 414 3.27 2.30 -4.34
CA ILE A 414 3.89 2.42 -5.68
C ILE A 414 5.39 2.73 -5.63
N ASN A 415 5.85 3.38 -4.56
CA ASN A 415 7.25 3.80 -4.40
C ASN A 415 8.11 2.73 -3.74
N LEU A 416 7.52 1.61 -3.29
CA LEU A 416 8.25 0.58 -2.58
C LEU A 416 8.93 -0.39 -3.55
N ARG A 417 10.17 -0.73 -3.23
CA ARG A 417 10.99 -1.65 -4.01
C ARG A 417 10.78 -3.10 -3.55
N PRO A 418 11.10 -4.10 -4.39
CA PRO A 418 11.13 -5.49 -3.96
C PRO A 418 11.97 -5.66 -2.69
N LEU A 419 11.53 -6.57 -1.83
CA LEU A 419 12.02 -6.80 -0.47
C LEU A 419 11.96 -5.58 0.46
N SER A 420 10.95 -4.71 0.26
CA SER A 420 10.56 -3.76 1.29
C SER A 420 9.89 -4.47 2.45
N VAL A 421 10.43 -4.31 3.65
CA VAL A 421 10.01 -5.00 4.87
C VAL A 421 9.99 -4.06 6.07
N THR A 422 9.30 -4.44 7.14
CA THR A 422 9.36 -3.71 8.41
C THR A 422 10.26 -4.43 9.39
N MET A 423 11.05 -3.68 10.16
CA MET A 423 11.83 -4.25 11.26
C MET A 423 10.89 -4.86 12.31
N MET A 424 11.25 -6.01 12.88
CA MET A 424 10.50 -6.60 13.99
C MET A 424 10.43 -5.60 15.15
N GLN A 425 9.24 -5.40 15.70
CA GLN A 425 9.02 -4.44 16.79
C GLN A 425 9.91 -4.72 18.02
N SER A 426 10.14 -6.00 18.31
CA SER A 426 11.02 -6.46 19.40
C SER A 426 12.50 -6.12 19.20
N ALA A 427 12.92 -5.75 17.98
CA ALA A 427 14.28 -5.36 17.67
C ALA A 427 14.55 -3.86 17.90
N ILE A 428 13.51 -3.04 18.10
CA ILE A 428 13.66 -1.59 18.19
C ILE A 428 14.45 -1.20 19.44
N GLY A 429 15.48 -0.37 19.25
CA GLY A 429 16.32 0.15 20.35
C GLY A 429 17.39 -0.83 20.85
N HIS A 430 17.56 -1.96 20.16
CA HIS A 430 18.62 -2.92 20.42
C HIS A 430 19.61 -2.95 19.24
N GLU A 431 20.84 -3.42 19.48
CA GLU A 431 21.79 -3.73 18.41
C GLU A 431 21.47 -5.11 17.81
N PRO A 432 21.68 -5.35 16.49
CA PRO A 432 21.31 -6.58 15.80
C PRO A 432 21.79 -7.86 16.52
N ASP A 433 23.05 -7.87 16.93
CA ASP A 433 23.70 -9.02 17.57
C ASP A 433 23.18 -9.30 18.99
N HIS A 434 22.52 -8.31 19.61
CA HIS A 434 21.92 -8.44 20.94
C HIS A 434 20.47 -8.92 20.91
N ILE A 435 19.79 -8.78 19.76
CA ILE A 435 18.40 -9.23 19.57
C ILE A 435 18.38 -10.72 19.23
N ASN A 436 19.31 -11.13 18.36
CA ASN A 436 19.36 -12.48 17.88
C ASN A 436 20.55 -13.21 18.51
N LYS A 437 20.37 -13.69 19.75
CA LYS A 437 21.37 -14.51 20.47
C LYS A 437 21.84 -15.74 19.66
N TYR A 438 21.11 -16.10 18.60
CA TYR A 438 21.38 -17.27 17.76
C TYR A 438 22.02 -16.93 16.41
N ARG A 439 22.15 -15.64 16.03
CA ARG A 439 22.85 -15.17 14.82
C ARG A 439 23.33 -13.70 14.90
N PRO A 440 24.64 -13.46 15.07
CA PRO A 440 25.22 -12.15 14.78
C PRO A 440 25.47 -12.04 13.27
N SER A 441 24.46 -11.59 12.51
CA SER A 441 24.61 -11.29 11.07
C SER A 441 24.77 -9.78 10.80
N GLY A 442 24.73 -8.94 11.83
CA GLY A 442 24.74 -7.47 11.68
C GLY A 442 23.47 -6.89 11.06
N VAL A 443 22.51 -7.72 10.62
CA VAL A 443 21.24 -7.29 10.01
C VAL A 443 20.11 -7.40 11.02
N TYR A 444 19.27 -6.37 11.09
CA TYR A 444 18.07 -6.37 11.92
C TYR A 444 17.06 -7.41 11.41
N PRO A 445 16.34 -8.13 12.29
CA PRO A 445 15.28 -9.01 11.83
C PRO A 445 14.06 -8.20 11.39
N PHE A 446 13.39 -8.62 10.32
CA PHE A 446 12.17 -8.04 9.77
C PHE A 446 10.95 -8.94 9.97
N ASN A 447 9.75 -8.38 10.12
CA ASN A 447 8.51 -9.15 10.27
C ASN A 447 8.04 -9.75 8.93
N ALA A 448 7.80 -11.07 8.87
CA ALA A 448 7.43 -11.81 7.66
C ALA A 448 5.93 -11.80 7.33
N GLY A 449 5.11 -11.10 8.12
CA GLY A 449 3.67 -10.96 7.87
C GLY A 449 3.30 -9.91 6.84
N TRP A 450 4.26 -9.10 6.39
CA TRP A 450 4.07 -8.17 5.30
C TRP A 450 5.40 -7.85 4.63
N PHE A 451 5.45 -7.92 3.29
CA PHE A 451 6.62 -7.54 2.51
C PHE A 451 6.27 -7.34 1.03
N VAL A 452 7.04 -6.51 0.33
CA VAL A 452 6.99 -6.40 -1.13
C VAL A 452 7.96 -7.42 -1.75
N PHE A 453 7.59 -8.08 -2.83
CA PHE A 453 8.46 -9.03 -3.53
C PHE A 453 8.15 -9.10 -5.02
N GLU A 454 9.03 -9.75 -5.77
CA GLU A 454 8.80 -10.13 -7.16
C GLU A 454 8.97 -11.63 -7.32
N ARG A 455 8.30 -12.22 -8.32
CA ARG A 455 8.49 -13.63 -8.64
C ARG A 455 9.96 -13.91 -8.96
N SER A 456 10.49 -15.00 -8.45
CA SER A 456 11.85 -15.45 -8.75
C SER A 456 12.00 -16.92 -8.42
N GLU A 457 12.06 -17.75 -9.48
CA GLU A 457 12.34 -19.18 -9.33
C GLU A 457 13.72 -19.39 -8.69
N GLN A 458 14.69 -18.53 -9.00
CA GLN A 458 16.02 -18.57 -8.38
C GLN A 458 15.95 -18.38 -6.86
N VAL A 459 15.28 -17.33 -6.38
CA VAL A 459 15.13 -17.07 -4.93
C VAL A 459 14.39 -18.21 -4.25
N TYR A 460 13.37 -18.76 -4.90
CA TYR A 460 12.67 -19.95 -4.40
C TYR A 460 13.61 -21.14 -4.19
N GLN A 461 14.38 -21.52 -5.24
CA GLN A 461 15.28 -22.67 -5.17
C GLN A 461 16.38 -22.46 -4.13
N GLU A 462 16.94 -21.26 -4.03
CA GLU A 462 17.93 -20.93 -3.02
C GLU A 462 17.34 -21.03 -1.60
N CYS A 463 16.14 -20.49 -1.37
CA CYS A 463 15.45 -20.63 -0.07
C CYS A 463 15.16 -22.10 0.26
N GLN A 464 14.79 -22.91 -0.73
CA GLN A 464 14.51 -24.33 -0.61
C GLN A 464 15.75 -25.14 -0.21
N GLU A 465 16.88 -24.89 -0.87
CA GLU A 465 18.17 -25.50 -0.52
C GLU A 465 18.62 -25.08 0.87
N TYR A 466 18.49 -23.77 1.16
CA TYR A 466 18.82 -23.20 2.44
C TYR A 466 18.00 -23.84 3.57
N ALA A 467 16.69 -24.00 3.38
CA ALA A 467 15.79 -24.66 4.34
C ALA A 467 16.12 -26.15 4.55
N ARG A 468 16.54 -26.89 3.51
CA ARG A 468 16.98 -28.30 3.64
C ARG A 468 18.28 -28.44 4.45
N SER A 469 19.11 -27.40 4.47
CA SER A 469 20.38 -27.41 5.22
C SER A 469 20.21 -27.23 6.74
N TYR A 470 19.04 -26.77 7.19
CA TYR A 470 18.75 -26.61 8.62
C TYR A 470 18.64 -27.95 9.35
N LYS A 471 19.34 -28.07 10.48
CA LYS A 471 19.22 -29.19 11.42
C LYS A 471 18.85 -28.66 12.81
N GLY A 472 17.80 -29.19 13.44
CA GLY A 472 17.46 -28.94 14.85
C GLY A 472 16.45 -27.81 15.17
N GLU A 473 16.52 -27.28 16.40
CA GLU A 473 15.51 -26.43 17.08
C GLU A 473 15.16 -25.07 16.43
N ARG A 474 15.88 -24.65 15.38
CA ARG A 474 15.74 -23.31 14.77
C ARG A 474 14.48 -23.13 13.90
N ILE A 475 13.86 -24.22 13.46
CA ILE A 475 12.66 -24.20 12.59
C ILE A 475 11.39 -23.85 13.38
N ALA A 476 11.41 -23.92 14.72
CA ALA A 476 10.25 -23.77 15.62
C ALA A 476 9.42 -22.48 15.47
N PHE A 477 9.95 -21.44 14.81
CA PHE A 477 9.31 -20.13 14.67
C PHE A 477 8.62 -19.90 13.32
N GLY A 478 8.43 -20.95 12.50
CA GLY A 478 7.74 -20.85 11.21
C GLY A 478 8.57 -20.15 10.14
N ASP A 479 7.92 -19.48 9.19
CA ASP A 479 8.50 -18.72 8.07
C ASP A 479 9.43 -17.58 8.51
N GLN A 480 9.11 -16.95 9.63
CA GLN A 480 9.81 -15.80 10.19
C GLN A 480 11.33 -16.02 10.30
N VAL A 481 11.79 -17.17 10.80
CA VAL A 481 13.21 -17.42 11.05
C VAL A 481 13.98 -17.79 9.77
N PRO A 482 13.54 -18.75 8.95
CA PRO A 482 14.22 -19.08 7.70
C PRO A 482 14.31 -17.90 6.74
N MET A 483 13.27 -17.06 6.64
CA MET A 483 13.33 -15.85 5.81
C MET A 483 14.42 -14.90 6.31
N ASN A 484 14.36 -14.50 7.58
CA ASN A 484 15.35 -13.58 8.15
C ASN A 484 16.77 -14.09 8.05
N ASP A 485 16.95 -15.41 8.13
CA ASP A 485 18.26 -15.99 8.01
C ASP A 485 18.79 -16.01 6.59
N TYR A 486 17.98 -16.48 5.64
CA TYR A 486 18.40 -16.53 4.25
C TYR A 486 18.77 -15.13 3.76
N TRP A 487 17.88 -14.14 3.95
CA TRP A 487 18.19 -12.76 3.54
C TRP A 487 19.26 -12.11 4.40
N GLY A 488 19.27 -12.34 5.71
CA GLY A 488 20.29 -11.79 6.59
C GLY A 488 21.70 -12.33 6.34
N THR A 489 21.85 -13.49 5.67
CA THR A 489 23.16 -14.11 5.41
C THR A 489 23.56 -14.09 3.94
N GLN A 490 22.62 -14.42 3.03
CA GLN A 490 22.91 -14.58 1.61
C GLN A 490 22.71 -13.28 0.82
N ARG A 491 21.74 -12.46 1.23
CA ARG A 491 21.25 -11.30 0.46
C ARG A 491 20.93 -10.08 1.34
N PRO A 492 21.84 -9.65 2.25
CA PRO A 492 21.52 -8.61 3.23
C PRO A 492 21.28 -7.23 2.58
N ASP A 493 21.95 -6.94 1.46
CA ASP A 493 21.83 -5.66 0.75
C ASP A 493 20.50 -5.50 -0.01
N GLU A 494 19.76 -6.60 -0.21
CA GLU A 494 18.42 -6.55 -0.83
C GLU A 494 17.37 -6.04 0.17
N VAL A 495 17.61 -6.16 1.48
CA VAL A 495 16.60 -5.87 2.52
C VAL A 495 16.37 -4.36 2.66
N ASN A 496 15.21 -3.89 2.21
CA ASN A 496 14.85 -2.48 2.28
C ASN A 496 13.90 -2.22 3.47
N PHE A 497 14.44 -1.75 4.58
CA PHE A 497 13.61 -1.40 5.74
C PHE A 497 12.76 -0.16 5.47
N VAL A 498 11.44 -0.32 5.56
CA VAL A 498 10.48 0.78 5.53
C VAL A 498 9.99 1.11 6.93
N ASP A 499 9.28 2.24 7.04
CA ASP A 499 8.68 2.67 8.30
C ASP A 499 7.80 1.57 8.91
N ILE A 500 7.88 1.43 10.23
CA ILE A 500 7.17 0.38 10.97
C ILE A 500 5.65 0.43 10.77
N ASN A 501 5.08 1.60 10.45
CA ASN A 501 3.67 1.80 10.18
C ASN A 501 3.11 0.88 9.08
N TRP A 502 3.97 0.33 8.21
CA TRP A 502 3.60 -0.65 7.20
C TRP A 502 3.28 -2.04 7.75
N ASN A 503 3.52 -2.35 9.03
CA ASN A 503 3.18 -3.64 9.64
C ASN A 503 3.36 -3.57 11.17
N ILE A 504 2.51 -2.81 11.85
CA ILE A 504 2.58 -2.67 13.32
C ILE A 504 1.91 -3.87 13.98
N SER A 505 2.65 -4.57 14.84
CA SER A 505 2.05 -5.59 15.70
C SER A 505 0.99 -5.00 16.62
N HIS A 506 -0.18 -5.63 16.68
CA HIS A 506 -1.28 -5.30 17.57
C HIS A 506 -0.82 -5.21 19.04
N TRP A 507 0.18 -5.99 19.45
CA TRP A 507 0.77 -5.93 20.80
C TRP A 507 1.30 -4.53 21.18
N CYS A 508 1.71 -3.72 20.20
CA CYS A 508 2.15 -2.34 20.43
C CYS A 508 1.02 -1.42 20.93
N LEU A 509 -0.25 -1.80 20.80
CA LEU A 509 -1.39 -1.06 21.38
C LEU A 509 -1.36 -0.95 22.91
N HIS A 510 -0.54 -1.78 23.57
CA HIS A 510 -0.57 -1.95 25.03
C HIS A 510 0.71 -1.53 25.73
N HIS A 511 1.72 -1.19 24.95
CA HIS A 511 3.03 -0.87 25.46
C HIS A 511 3.22 0.63 25.30
N ASP A 512 3.20 1.36 26.42
CA ASP A 512 3.49 2.81 26.52
C ASP A 512 4.90 3.17 25.98
N TYR A 513 5.68 2.16 25.57
CA TYR A 513 6.96 2.31 24.87
C TYR A 513 6.84 2.96 23.51
N PHE A 514 5.67 2.87 22.85
CA PHE A 514 5.44 3.49 21.55
C PHE A 514 4.37 4.58 21.68
N GLU A 515 4.78 5.85 21.60
CA GLU A 515 3.87 6.94 21.25
C GLU A 515 3.52 6.81 19.76
N LEU A 516 2.68 5.82 19.42
CA LEU A 516 2.21 5.63 18.06
C LEU A 516 1.25 6.76 17.70
N ASN A 517 1.58 7.50 16.65
CA ASN A 517 0.60 8.35 16.01
C ASN A 517 -0.30 7.48 15.12
N TRP A 518 -1.48 7.15 15.66
CA TRP A 518 -2.47 6.28 15.02
C TRP A 518 -2.90 6.75 13.64
N ASP A 519 -2.83 8.05 13.36
CA ASP A 519 -3.16 8.62 12.06
C ASP A 519 -2.17 8.22 10.96
N HIS A 520 -0.97 7.75 11.32
CA HIS A 520 0.07 7.31 10.38
C HIS A 520 0.20 5.79 10.28
N VAL A 521 -0.50 5.02 11.13
CA VAL A 521 -0.46 3.55 11.07
C VAL A 521 -1.15 3.11 9.78
N LYS A 522 -0.41 2.44 8.89
CA LYS A 522 -0.95 1.92 7.63
C LYS A 522 -1.56 0.55 7.86
N LEU A 523 -0.79 -0.39 8.41
CA LEU A 523 -1.22 -1.77 8.64
C LEU A 523 -1.05 -2.18 10.10
N LEU A 524 -2.10 -2.76 10.68
CA LEU A 524 -2.14 -3.32 12.03
C LEU A 524 -2.23 -4.85 11.96
N HIS A 525 -1.25 -5.55 12.50
CA HIS A 525 -1.08 -6.99 12.37
C HIS A 525 -1.35 -7.74 13.69
N PHE A 526 -2.33 -8.63 13.69
CA PHE A 526 -2.73 -9.49 14.80
C PHE A 526 -1.87 -10.77 14.88
N ALA A 527 -0.56 -10.60 14.97
CA ALA A 527 0.46 -11.66 14.92
C ALA A 527 0.40 -12.72 16.06
N HIS A 528 -0.60 -12.66 16.95
CA HIS A 528 -0.77 -13.59 18.07
C HIS A 528 -1.50 -14.87 17.65
N ALA A 529 -1.38 -15.95 18.43
CA ALA A 529 -2.15 -17.19 18.21
C ALA A 529 -3.66 -17.02 18.44
N ASP A 530 -4.03 -15.94 19.13
CA ASP A 530 -5.40 -15.56 19.36
C ASP A 530 -5.81 -14.59 18.25
N LYS A 531 -6.78 -15.00 17.44
CA LYS A 531 -7.15 -14.31 16.20
C LYS A 531 -8.44 -13.54 16.40
N PRO A 532 -8.60 -12.35 15.79
CA PRO A 532 -9.67 -11.43 16.13
C PRO A 532 -11.08 -11.91 15.75
N TRP A 533 -11.19 -12.97 14.94
CA TRP A 533 -12.45 -13.62 14.58
C TRP A 533 -12.85 -14.79 15.51
N LYS A 534 -12.07 -15.07 16.57
CA LYS A 534 -12.52 -15.95 17.65
C LYS A 534 -13.53 -15.22 18.54
N ASP A 535 -14.39 -15.98 19.23
CA ASP A 535 -15.55 -15.45 19.97
C ASP A 535 -15.20 -14.29 20.90
N GLN A 536 -14.13 -14.45 21.67
CA GLN A 536 -13.67 -13.49 22.67
C GLN A 536 -12.14 -13.47 22.78
N PRO A 537 -11.54 -12.29 23.05
CA PRO A 537 -10.10 -12.20 23.28
C PRO A 537 -9.71 -12.91 24.57
N THR A 538 -8.57 -13.60 24.55
CA THR A 538 -7.97 -14.25 25.73
C THR A 538 -7.51 -13.21 26.76
N PHE A 539 -7.12 -12.02 26.31
CA PHE A 539 -6.60 -10.98 27.17
C PHE A 539 -7.36 -9.66 26.99
N ARG A 540 -7.68 -9.00 28.11
CA ARG A 540 -8.38 -7.70 28.13
C ARG A 540 -7.72 -6.64 27.26
N TRP A 541 -6.41 -6.67 27.15
CA TRP A 541 -5.68 -5.73 26.32
C TRP A 541 -6.13 -5.82 24.85
N MET A 542 -6.39 -7.02 24.35
CA MET A 542 -6.79 -7.27 22.98
C MET A 542 -8.16 -6.67 22.57
N GLU A 543 -9.03 -6.34 23.53
CA GLU A 543 -10.40 -5.88 23.30
C GLU A 543 -10.52 -4.76 22.26
N LYS A 544 -9.63 -3.76 22.32
CA LYS A 544 -9.67 -2.61 21.40
C LYS A 544 -9.43 -3.01 19.94
N GLY A 545 -8.42 -3.85 19.70
CA GLY A 545 -8.13 -4.32 18.35
C GLY A 545 -9.18 -5.30 17.85
N TRP A 546 -9.72 -6.15 18.74
CA TRP A 546 -10.85 -7.04 18.41
C TRP A 546 -12.07 -6.25 17.97
N ALA A 547 -12.45 -5.22 18.73
CA ALA A 547 -13.59 -4.36 18.39
C ALA A 547 -13.38 -3.66 17.04
N LEU A 548 -12.16 -3.18 16.79
CA LEU A 548 -11.79 -2.58 15.51
C LEU A 548 -11.94 -3.58 14.35
N PHE A 549 -11.41 -4.78 14.50
CA PHE A 549 -11.54 -5.86 13.53
C PHE A 549 -13.00 -6.25 13.28
N LYS A 550 -13.76 -6.51 14.35
CA LYS A 550 -15.18 -6.90 14.26
C LYS A 550 -15.98 -5.85 13.48
N GLY A 551 -15.72 -4.57 13.70
CA GLY A 551 -16.37 -3.49 12.95
C GLY A 551 -16.15 -3.59 11.43
N PHE A 552 -14.93 -3.82 10.96
CA PHE A 552 -14.66 -4.01 9.52
C PHE A 552 -15.27 -5.32 9.01
N TYR A 553 -15.08 -6.42 9.75
CA TYR A 553 -15.61 -7.74 9.36
C TYR A 553 -17.14 -7.73 9.18
N GLU A 554 -17.87 -7.18 10.15
CA GLU A 554 -19.34 -7.10 10.12
C GLU A 554 -19.85 -6.28 8.93
N ARG A 555 -19.21 -5.14 8.63
CA ARG A 555 -19.55 -4.33 7.44
C ARG A 555 -19.26 -5.08 6.14
N GLY A 556 -18.13 -5.79 6.08
CA GLY A 556 -17.75 -6.60 4.92
C GLY A 556 -18.76 -7.72 4.63
N ILE A 557 -19.09 -8.51 5.65
CA ILE A 557 -20.10 -9.58 5.56
C ILE A 557 -21.47 -9.03 5.19
N LEU A 558 -21.88 -7.91 5.79
CA LEU A 558 -23.17 -7.29 5.49
C LEU A 558 -23.23 -6.84 4.02
N ALA A 559 -22.15 -6.25 3.49
CA ALA A 559 -22.07 -5.82 2.11
C ALA A 559 -22.11 -7.01 1.13
N ALA A 560 -21.33 -8.07 1.40
CA ALA A 560 -21.32 -9.28 0.59
C ALA A 560 -22.70 -9.96 0.55
N ASN A 561 -23.34 -10.13 1.71
CA ASN A 561 -24.67 -10.74 1.80
C ASN A 561 -25.76 -9.93 1.08
N ARG A 562 -25.63 -8.60 0.99
CA ARG A 562 -26.56 -7.77 0.22
C ARG A 562 -26.44 -8.05 -1.28
N LYS A 563 -25.22 -8.12 -1.82
CA LYS A 563 -24.99 -8.44 -3.24
C LYS A 563 -25.47 -9.85 -3.62
N LEU A 564 -25.13 -10.84 -2.80
CA LEU A 564 -25.58 -12.22 -3.01
C LEU A 564 -27.12 -12.34 -3.04
N LYS A 565 -27.83 -11.48 -2.30
CA LYS A 565 -29.30 -11.42 -2.33
C LYS A 565 -29.86 -10.66 -3.53
N SER A 566 -29.15 -9.67 -4.06
CA SER A 566 -29.60 -8.91 -5.24
C SER A 566 -29.34 -9.64 -6.56
N GLY A 567 -28.47 -10.65 -6.57
CA GLY A 567 -28.07 -11.35 -7.81
C GLY A 567 -27.13 -10.53 -8.70
N GLU A 568 -26.54 -9.47 -8.13
CA GLU A 568 -25.42 -8.70 -8.70
C GLU A 568 -24.09 -9.40 -8.42
#